data_AF-A0A8W8MNE2-F1
#
_entry.id   AF-A0A8W8MNE2-F1
#
_cell.length_a   1.000
_cell.length_b   1.000
_cell.length_c   1.000
_cell.angle_alpha   90.00
_cell.angle_beta   90.00
_cell.angle_gamma   90.00
#
_symmetry.space_group_name_H-M   'P 1'
#
loop_
_entity.id
_entity.type
_entity.pdbx_description
1 polymer ?
#
loop_
_entity_poly.entity_id
_entity_poly.type
_entity_poly.pdbx_seq_one_letter_code
_entity_poly.pdbx_strand_id
1 'polypeptide(L)' 'QFSVPPGLSPKARCLIKNLLRREPQDRLSADQILKHPWFTNCSSTSSFVTIIDHKNMDQMVPNMVVHEAEDNFFV' A
#
# COMPACT_ATOMS: atom_id res chain seq x y z
N GLN A 1 15.16 -17.12 5.28
CA GLN A 1 15.51 -16.29 6.45
C GLN A 1 15.95 -14.93 5.93
N PHE A 2 15.53 -13.82 6.54
CA PHE A 2 15.97 -12.47 6.15
C PHE A 2 16.83 -11.87 7.27
N SER A 3 17.75 -10.98 6.91
CA SER A 3 18.55 -10.21 7.86
C SER A 3 17.94 -8.83 8.04
N VAL A 4 17.97 -8.32 9.28
CA VAL A 4 17.50 -6.97 9.61
C VAL A 4 18.71 -6.13 10.00
N PRO A 5 18.99 -5.02 9.30
CA PRO A 5 20.12 -4.15 9.61
C PRO A 5 20.08 -3.64 11.07
N PRO A 6 21.26 -3.45 11.71
CA PRO A 6 21.34 -3.00 13.10
C PRO A 6 20.95 -1.53 13.30
N GLY A 7 21.04 -0.68 12.26
CA GLY A 7 20.71 0.75 12.33
C GLY A 7 19.20 1.07 12.37
N LEU A 8 18.34 0.07 12.40
CA LEU A 8 16.88 0.26 12.42
C LEU A 8 16.36 0.46 13.84
N SER A 9 15.43 1.39 14.00
CA SER A 9 14.74 1.59 15.27
C SER A 9 14.03 0.30 15.72
N PRO A 10 13.88 0.04 17.04
CA PRO A 10 13.21 -1.15 17.53
C PRO A 10 11.81 -1.35 16.93
N LYS A 11 11.08 -0.25 16.70
CA LYS A 11 9.75 -0.25 16.08
C LYS A 11 9.80 -0.63 14.59
N ALA A 12 10.76 -0.10 13.83
CA ALA A 12 10.94 -0.49 12.43
C ALA A 12 11.25 -1.99 12.29
N ARG A 13 12.14 -2.50 13.15
CA ARG A 13 12.51 -3.92 13.20
C ARG A 13 11.30 -4.80 13.54
N CYS A 14 10.47 -4.36 14.48
CA CYS A 14 9.23 -5.05 14.85
C CYS A 14 8.26 -5.15 13.66
N LEU A 15 8.06 -4.04 12.94
CA LEU A 15 7.16 -4.01 11.79
C LEU A 15 7.63 -4.98 10.68
N ILE A 16 8.90 -4.89 10.28
CA ILE A 16 9.47 -5.74 9.21
C ILE A 16 9.29 -7.22 9.56
N LYS A 17 9.50 -7.61 10.82
CA LYS A 17 9.32 -8.99 11.27
C LYS A 17 7.88 -9.49 11.16
N ASN A 18 6.90 -8.62 11.36
CA ASN A 18 5.49 -8.99 11.25
C ASN A 18 4.97 -8.97 9.81
N LEU A 19 5.65 -8.25 8.91
CA LEU A 19 5.38 -8.29 7.47
C LEU A 19 5.99 -9.53 6.81
N LEU A 20 7.24 -9.83 7.14
CA LEU A 20 8.02 -10.90 6.52
C LEU A 20 7.88 -12.23 7.28
N ARG A 21 6.64 -12.56 7.70
CA ARG A 21 6.33 -13.88 8.25
C ARG A 21 6.32 -14.91 7.14
N ARG A 22 6.79 -16.13 7.46
CA ARG A 22 6.80 -17.25 6.52
C ARG A 22 5.38 -17.61 6.11
N GLU A 23 4.50 -17.76 7.09
CA GLU A 23 3.12 -18.14 6.83
C GLU A 23 2.22 -16.91 6.62
N PRO A 24 1.33 -16.92 5.59
CA PRO A 24 0.47 -15.79 5.28
C PRO A 24 -0.45 -15.37 6.42
N GLN A 25 -1.00 -16.34 7.13
CA GLN A 25 -1.94 -16.15 8.24
C GLN A 25 -1.33 -15.44 9.46
N ASP A 26 0.01 -15.49 9.61
CA ASP A 26 0.72 -14.81 10.70
C ASP A 26 1.07 -13.36 10.34
N ARG A 27 0.86 -12.93 9.09
CA ARG A 27 1.13 -11.56 8.67
C ARG A 27 0.09 -10.62 9.25
N LEU A 28 0.54 -9.43 9.66
CA LEU A 28 -0.38 -8.36 10.00
C LEU A 28 -1.21 -7.96 8.77
N SER A 29 -2.50 -7.70 8.98
CA SER A 29 -3.35 -7.08 7.97
C SER A 29 -2.96 -5.62 7.74
N ALA A 30 -3.36 -5.06 6.60
CA ALA A 30 -3.09 -3.66 6.25
C ALA A 30 -3.56 -2.67 7.33
N ASP A 31 -4.77 -2.87 7.88
CA ASP A 31 -5.31 -2.07 8.97
C ASP A 31 -4.42 -2.13 10.23
N GLN A 32 -3.92 -3.32 10.58
CA GLN A 32 -3.05 -3.49 11.75
C GLN A 32 -1.66 -2.91 11.52
N ILE A 33 -1.15 -2.96 10.29
CA ILE A 33 0.11 -2.33 9.89
C ILE A 33 0.03 -0.82 10.08
N LEU A 34 -1.05 -0.18 9.61
CA LEU A 34 -1.26 1.25 9.72
C LEU A 34 -1.35 1.73 11.18
N LYS A 35 -1.84 0.87 12.08
CA LYS A 35 -1.92 1.15 13.54
C LYS A 35 -0.60 0.90 14.27
N HIS A 36 0.44 0.39 13.61
CA HIS A 36 1.70 0.04 14.27
C HIS A 36 2.44 1.30 14.78
N PRO A 37 3.05 1.27 15.99
CA PRO A 37 3.77 2.41 16.58
C PRO A 37 4.90 3.02 15.75
N TRP A 38 5.35 2.33 14.70
CA TRP A 38 6.33 2.88 13.76
C TRP A 38 5.74 4.02 12.92
N PHE A 39 4.46 3.92 12.55
CA PHE A 39 3.75 4.97 11.82
C PHE A 39 3.17 6.04 12.75
N THR A 40 2.58 5.65 13.88
CA THR A 40 1.87 6.60 14.75
C THR A 40 2.80 7.52 15.55
N ASN A 41 4.03 7.08 15.88
CA ASN A 41 5.03 7.95 16.50
C ASN A 41 5.79 8.83 15.50
N CYS A 42 5.61 8.62 14.20
CA CYS A 42 6.17 9.48 13.16
C CYS A 42 5.17 10.59 12.82
N SER A 43 4.73 11.36 13.82
CA SER A 43 3.78 12.46 13.61
C SER A 43 4.40 13.69 12.91
N SER A 44 5.59 13.55 12.32
CA SER A 44 6.36 14.65 11.73
C SER A 44 6.24 14.76 10.22
N THR A 45 5.30 14.06 9.56
CA THR A 45 5.17 14.19 8.10
C THR A 45 3.71 14.31 7.69
N SER A 46 3.18 15.50 7.95
CA SER A 46 2.14 16.14 7.13
C SER A 46 2.62 16.40 5.67
N SER A 47 3.39 15.46 5.10
CA SER A 47 4.03 15.57 3.78
C SER A 47 3.46 14.57 2.79
N PHE A 48 2.72 13.55 3.25
CA PHE A 48 2.01 12.64 2.35
C PHE A 48 0.70 13.26 1.84
N VAL A 49 0.02 14.07 2.67
CA VAL A 49 -1.29 14.65 2.34
C VAL A 49 -1.17 15.82 1.34
N THR A 50 -0.07 16.57 1.36
CA THR A 50 0.10 17.78 0.53
C THR A 50 0.42 17.50 -0.94
N ILE A 51 0.76 16.27 -1.34
CA ILE A 51 1.07 15.92 -2.74
C ILE A 51 -0.20 15.50 -3.52
N ILE A 52 -1.26 15.09 -2.82
CA ILE A 52 -2.41 14.42 -3.45
C ILE A 52 -3.44 15.40 -4.02
N ASP A 53 -3.50 16.65 -3.54
CA ASP A 53 -4.72 17.45 -3.69
C ASP A 53 -4.83 18.27 -5.00
N HIS A 54 -3.80 18.34 -5.85
CA HIS A 54 -3.87 19.20 -7.05
C HIS A 54 -3.16 18.67 -8.31
N LYS A 55 -2.57 17.47 -8.29
CA LYS A 55 -1.83 16.93 -9.47
C LYS A 55 -2.35 15.58 -9.98
N ASN A 56 -3.31 14.93 -9.31
CA ASN A 56 -3.62 13.52 -9.58
C ASN A 56 -4.84 13.26 -10.47
N MET A 57 -5.60 14.29 -10.86
CA MET A 57 -6.78 14.10 -11.72
C MET A 57 -6.41 13.63 -13.14
N ASP A 58 -5.24 14.01 -13.64
CA ASP A 58 -4.76 13.64 -14.99
C ASP A 58 -4.17 12.21 -15.07
N GLN A 59 -4.07 11.50 -13.94
CA GLN A 59 -3.49 10.15 -13.84
C GLN A 59 -4.52 9.07 -13.49
N MET A 60 -5.81 9.39 -13.50
CA MET A 60 -6.85 8.39 -13.30
C MET A 60 -7.05 7.57 -14.58
N VAL A 61 -7.15 6.24 -14.43
CA VAL A 61 -7.46 5.35 -15.54
C VAL A 61 -8.87 5.70 -16.06
N PRO A 62 -9.04 6.00 -17.37
CA PRO A 62 -10.36 6.28 -17.93
C PRO A 62 -11.29 5.08 -17.77
N ASN A 63 -12.55 5.34 -17.43
CA ASN A 63 -13.55 4.28 -17.36
C ASN A 63 -13.92 3.87 -18.79
N MET A 64 -13.57 2.65 -19.18
CA MET A 64 -13.90 2.14 -20.52
C MET A 64 -15.39 1.80 -20.58
N VAL A 65 -16.16 2.58 -21.35
CA VAL A 65 -17.50 2.14 -21.78
C VAL A 65 -17.29 1.10 -22.86
N VAL A 66 -17.33 -0.18 -22.49
CA VAL A 66 -17.37 -1.27 -23.46
C VAL A 66 -18.76 -1.21 -24.09
N HIS A 67 -18.87 -0.65 -25.30
CA HIS A 67 -20.03 -0.93 -26.13
C HIS A 67 -19.94 -2.41 -26.48
N GLU A 68 -20.86 -3.22 -25.93
CA GLU A 68 -21.10 -4.57 -26.43
C GLU A 68 -21.37 -4.42 -27.93
N ALA A 69 -20.41 -4.83 -28.75
CA ALA A 69 -20.62 -4.95 -30.17
C ALA A 69 -21.64 -6.06 -30.32
N GLU A 70 -22.89 -5.70 -30.58
CA GLU A 70 -23.92 -6.66 -30.93
C GLU A 70 -23.38 -7.54 -32.07
N ASP A 71 -23.43 -8.83 -31.81
CA ASP A 71 -22.89 -9.93 -32.59
C ASP A 71 -23.32 -9.89 -34.06
N ASN A 72 -22.51 -9.30 -34.93
CA ASN A 72 -22.71 -9.40 -36.39
C ASN A 72 -21.41 -9.64 -37.16
N PHE A 73 -20.48 -10.43 -36.62
CA PHE A 73 -19.23 -10.81 -37.31
C PHE A 73 -19.30 -12.17 -38.05
N PHE A 74 -20.44 -12.85 -38.09
CA PHE A 74 -20.62 -14.05 -38.92
C PHE A 74 -21.86 -13.91 -39.80
N VAL A 75 -21.71 -13.18 -40.91
CA VAL A 75 -22.55 -13.33 -42.12
C VAL A 75 -21.62 -13.55 -43.30
#